data_AF-A0A511MRQ8-F1
#
_entry.id   AF-A0A511MRQ8-F1
#
_cell.length_a   1.000
_cell.length_b   1.000
_cell.length_c   1.000
_cell.angle_alpha   90.00
_cell.angle_beta   90.00
_cell.angle_gamma   90.00
#
_symmetry.space_group_name_H-M   'P 1'
#
loop_
_entity.id
_entity.type
_entity.pdbx_description
1 polymer ?
#
loop_
_entity_poly.entity_id
_entity_poly.type
_entity_poly.pdbx_seq_one_letter_code
_entity_poly.pdbx_strand_id
1 'polypeptide(L)'
;MNRSAFFAILLLSSTGIAMFPSSGASAAPVGTAVCFLAGKESALPPGIGLNPSRQQIRNRGLSINCSGQLSGRELDPSKPGVWDADVTTGTRPGFGGTGTCLTDGGDGYVTVRLPTTDGGVLQLDGPATYVSVGAENYMEGNLGPYHYVSFVQSMPDLNHLNEDCVTTPVQHWISAGPLVLFDAEQ
;
A
#
# COMPACT_ATOMS: atom_id res chain seq x y z
N MET A 1 -74.87 43.04 5.03
CA MET A 1 -73.68 42.75 4.19
C MET A 1 -72.46 42.88 5.06
N ASN A 2 -71.63 41.82 5.06
CA ASN A 2 -70.64 41.47 6.08
C ASN A 2 -69.49 42.48 6.26
N ARG A 3 -69.07 42.59 7.52
CA ARG A 3 -67.81 43.21 7.95
C ARG A 3 -66.74 42.13 8.19
N SER A 4 -65.52 42.49 7.80
CA SER A 4 -64.25 42.23 8.50
C SER A 4 -63.51 40.90 8.32
N ALA A 5 -62.27 41.08 7.86
CA ALA A 5 -61.11 40.22 8.02
C ALA A 5 -60.57 40.24 9.47
N PHE A 6 -59.94 39.15 9.89
CA PHE A 6 -58.55 39.03 10.41
C PHE A 6 -58.37 37.81 11.37
N PHE A 7 -57.33 37.03 11.09
CA PHE A 7 -56.45 36.19 11.93
C PHE A 7 -56.79 35.91 13.41
N ALA A 8 -56.75 34.62 13.81
CA ALA A 8 -55.64 33.98 14.55
C ALA A 8 -56.07 32.71 15.34
N ILE A 9 -55.33 31.60 15.08
CA ILE A 9 -54.72 30.61 16.02
C ILE A 9 -55.54 30.07 17.22
N LEU A 10 -55.75 28.74 17.31
CA LEU A 10 -55.18 27.86 18.36
C LEU A 10 -55.70 26.39 18.30
N LEU A 11 -54.72 25.46 18.12
CA LEU A 11 -54.41 24.25 18.91
C LEU A 11 -55.33 23.00 19.00
N LEU A 12 -54.61 21.86 19.11
CA LEU A 12 -54.92 20.50 19.61
C LEU A 12 -55.22 19.43 18.53
N SER A 13 -54.64 18.23 18.51
CA SER A 13 -53.58 17.57 19.29
C SER A 13 -53.44 16.14 18.74
N SER A 14 -52.24 15.60 18.53
CA SER A 14 -51.96 14.16 18.66
C SER A 14 -50.46 13.85 18.47
N THR A 15 -49.83 13.56 19.60
CA THR A 15 -48.88 12.45 19.81
C THR A 15 -48.28 11.76 18.57
N GLY A 16 -46.98 11.92 18.41
CA GLY A 16 -46.16 11.07 17.55
C GLY A 16 -44.69 11.42 17.69
N ILE A 17 -44.11 11.23 18.88
CA ILE A 17 -42.65 11.15 19.01
C ILE A 17 -42.26 9.84 18.31
N ALA A 18 -41.99 9.91 17.01
CA ALA A 18 -41.24 8.87 16.35
C ALA A 18 -39.84 8.90 16.96
N MET A 19 -39.60 8.02 17.92
CA MET A 19 -38.23 7.63 18.28
C MET A 19 -37.63 7.00 17.04
N PHE A 20 -36.90 7.80 16.25
CA PHE A 20 -35.97 7.25 15.28
C PHE A 20 -34.91 6.50 16.09
N PRO A 21 -34.74 5.18 15.92
CA PRO A 21 -33.53 4.56 16.41
C PRO A 21 -32.40 5.22 15.64
N SER A 22 -31.59 6.02 16.35
CA SER A 22 -30.27 6.38 15.88
C SER A 22 -29.47 5.09 15.82
N SER A 23 -29.52 4.42 14.67
CA SER A 23 -28.50 3.45 14.28
C SER A 23 -27.22 4.23 14.09
N GLY A 24 -26.57 4.56 15.21
CA GLY A 24 -25.16 4.90 15.26
C GLY A 24 -24.37 3.64 14.94
N ALA A 25 -24.50 3.14 13.71
CA ALA A 25 -23.39 2.48 13.08
C ALA A 25 -22.40 3.61 12.81
N SER A 26 -21.57 3.92 13.80
CA SER A 26 -20.29 4.56 13.50
C SER A 26 -19.63 3.60 12.53
N ALA A 27 -19.55 3.97 11.25
CA ALA A 27 -18.58 3.34 10.38
C ALA A 27 -17.26 3.38 11.16
N ALA A 28 -16.60 2.23 11.32
CA ALA A 28 -15.25 2.25 11.86
C ALA A 28 -14.46 3.28 11.04
N PRO A 29 -13.66 4.16 11.66
CA PRO A 29 -12.85 5.10 10.92
C PRO A 29 -12.05 4.31 9.88
N VAL A 30 -12.25 4.62 8.61
CA VAL A 30 -11.54 3.95 7.51
C VAL A 30 -10.08 4.30 7.67
N GLY A 31 -9.26 3.29 7.96
CA GLY A 31 -7.83 3.45 8.09
C GLY A 31 -7.21 3.56 6.71
N THR A 32 -6.80 4.77 6.32
CA THR A 32 -6.04 5.00 5.10
C THR A 32 -4.70 5.62 5.45
N ALA A 33 -3.63 5.08 4.87
CA ALA A 33 -2.31 5.66 4.92
C ALA A 33 -1.71 5.77 3.52
N VAL A 34 -1.02 6.89 3.28
CA VAL A 34 -0.22 7.09 2.07
C VAL A 34 1.23 7.09 2.50
N CYS A 35 2.02 6.31 1.78
CA CYS A 35 3.41 6.07 2.05
C CYS A 35 4.27 6.34 0.83
N PHE A 36 5.53 6.68 1.06
CA PHE A 36 6.55 6.76 0.03
C PHE A 36 7.72 5.86 0.44
N LEU A 37 8.02 4.89 -0.42
CA LEU A 37 9.13 3.95 -0.27
C LEU A 37 10.31 4.47 -1.07
N ALA A 38 11.52 4.39 -0.50
CA ALA A 38 12.74 4.59 -1.27
C ALA A 38 13.92 3.80 -0.68
N GLY A 39 14.72 3.18 -1.54
CA GLY A 39 16.01 2.64 -1.14
C GLY A 39 16.58 1.60 -2.09
N LYS A 40 17.60 0.89 -1.62
CA LYS A 40 18.34 -0.11 -2.38
C LYS A 40 17.71 -1.49 -2.23
N GLU A 41 17.57 -2.16 -3.35
CA GLU A 41 17.03 -3.51 -3.46
C GLU A 41 18.07 -4.46 -4.01
N SER A 42 17.89 -5.75 -3.73
CA SER A 42 18.81 -6.77 -4.23
C SER A 42 18.15 -8.09 -4.63
N ALA A 43 18.66 -8.69 -5.70
CA ALA A 43 18.40 -10.09 -6.05
C ALA A 43 19.58 -10.97 -5.62
N LEU A 44 19.29 -12.18 -5.16
CA LEU A 44 20.35 -13.14 -4.85
C LEU A 44 21.09 -13.55 -6.14
N PRO A 45 22.40 -13.87 -6.04
CA PRO A 45 23.16 -14.39 -7.17
C PRO A 45 22.46 -15.61 -7.81
N PRO A 46 22.41 -15.70 -9.16
CA PRO A 46 23.18 -14.89 -10.11
C PRO A 46 22.56 -13.52 -10.48
N GLY A 47 21.37 -13.16 -10.00
CA GLY A 47 20.63 -11.97 -10.43
C GLY A 47 19.65 -12.21 -11.58
N ILE A 48 18.94 -11.16 -12.00
CA ILE A 48 17.88 -11.24 -13.01
C ILE A 48 18.47 -10.84 -14.37
N GLY A 49 18.28 -11.69 -15.39
CA GLY A 49 18.77 -11.46 -16.76
C GLY A 49 17.65 -11.49 -17.80
N LEU A 50 18.01 -11.48 -19.08
CA LEU A 50 17.03 -11.65 -20.18
C LEU A 50 16.47 -13.07 -20.32
N ASN A 51 17.18 -14.07 -19.81
CA ASN A 51 16.70 -15.45 -19.85
C ASN A 51 15.71 -15.69 -18.71
N PRO A 52 14.52 -16.26 -19.00
CA PRO A 52 13.54 -16.58 -17.97
C PRO A 52 14.14 -17.42 -16.85
N SER A 53 14.01 -16.95 -15.62
CA SER A 53 14.47 -17.65 -14.41
C SER A 53 13.59 -17.29 -13.22
N ARG A 54 13.60 -18.14 -12.20
CA ARG A 54 13.07 -17.78 -10.88
C ARG A 54 14.18 -17.25 -10.02
N GLN A 55 13.99 -16.09 -9.42
CA GLN A 55 14.97 -15.49 -8.52
C GLN A 55 14.35 -15.08 -7.20
N GLN A 56 15.20 -14.92 -6.18
CA GLN A 56 14.78 -14.33 -4.92
C GLN A 56 15.23 -12.88 -4.86
N ILE A 57 14.28 -11.98 -4.69
CA ILE A 57 14.51 -10.58 -4.36
C ILE A 57 14.35 -10.44 -2.85
N ARG A 58 15.37 -9.88 -2.20
CA ARG A 58 15.35 -9.62 -0.76
C ARG A 58 15.67 -8.18 -0.50
N ASN A 59 14.72 -7.52 0.13
CA ASN A 59 14.83 -6.17 0.64
C ASN A 59 14.80 -6.24 2.16
N ARG A 60 15.84 -5.70 2.79
CA ARG A 60 15.94 -5.63 4.25
C ARG A 60 16.21 -4.19 4.63
N GLY A 61 15.28 -3.56 5.31
CA GLY A 61 15.48 -2.23 5.88
C GLY A 61 15.19 -1.06 4.96
N LEU A 62 14.37 -1.21 3.92
CA LEU A 62 14.02 -0.07 3.06
C LEU A 62 13.29 1.00 3.86
N SER A 63 13.62 2.27 3.63
CA SER A 63 12.99 3.39 4.32
C SER A 63 11.62 3.66 3.72
N ILE A 64 10.60 3.79 4.57
CA ILE A 64 9.24 4.14 4.18
C ILE A 64 8.71 5.26 5.06
N ASN A 65 8.26 6.37 4.46
CA ASN A 65 7.63 7.47 5.19
C ASN A 65 6.14 7.45 4.93
N CYS A 66 5.33 7.46 5.98
CA CYS A 66 3.88 7.35 5.88
C CYS A 66 3.17 8.47 6.64
N SER A 67 2.01 8.85 6.13
CA SER A 67 1.05 9.72 6.82
C SER A 67 -0.35 9.12 6.75
N GLY A 68 -1.22 9.54 7.67
CA GLY A 68 -2.57 9.03 7.82
C GLY A 68 -2.74 8.15 9.05
N GLN A 69 -3.82 7.39 9.08
CA GLN A 69 -4.26 6.66 10.26
C GLN A 69 -4.46 5.18 9.92
N LEU A 70 -3.91 4.29 10.74
CA LEU A 70 -4.13 2.85 10.65
C LEU A 70 -4.44 2.31 12.04
N SER A 71 -5.43 1.42 12.14
CA SER A 71 -5.87 0.79 13.40
C SER A 71 -6.21 1.82 14.48
N GLY A 72 -6.76 2.98 14.09
CA GLY A 72 -7.05 4.11 14.98
C GLY A 72 -5.82 4.86 15.49
N ARG A 73 -4.62 4.54 15.00
CA ARG A 73 -3.34 5.16 15.41
C ARG A 73 -2.81 6.04 14.28
N GLU A 74 -2.45 7.27 14.63
CA GLU A 74 -1.87 8.23 13.71
C GLU A 74 -0.40 7.89 13.45
N LEU A 75 -0.01 7.80 12.18
CA LEU A 75 1.38 7.56 11.78
C LEU A 75 2.21 8.82 11.95
N ASP A 76 3.50 8.67 12.29
CA ASP A 76 4.43 9.78 12.48
C ASP A 76 5.23 10.04 11.18
N PRO A 77 4.85 11.04 10.36
CA PRO A 77 5.53 11.31 9.10
C PRO A 77 6.94 11.90 9.29
N SER A 78 7.32 12.27 10.51
CA SER A 78 8.66 12.79 10.81
C SER A 78 9.69 11.69 11.06
N LYS A 79 9.25 10.43 11.18
CA LYS A 79 10.11 9.28 11.44
C LYS A 79 9.97 8.23 10.34
N PRO A 80 11.06 7.82 9.68
CA PRO A 80 10.99 6.74 8.71
C PRO A 80 10.66 5.43 9.40
N GLY A 81 9.71 4.71 8.82
CA GLY A 81 9.47 3.31 9.08
C GLY A 81 10.41 2.42 8.28
N VAL A 82 10.15 1.12 8.37
CA VAL A 82 10.93 0.08 7.69
C VAL A 82 10.03 -0.80 6.86
N TRP A 83 10.46 -1.07 5.64
CA TRP A 83 9.87 -2.02 4.70
C TRP A 83 10.86 -3.16 4.42
N ASP A 84 10.42 -4.38 4.66
CA ASP A 84 11.14 -5.61 4.35
C ASP A 84 10.30 -6.42 3.36
N ALA A 85 10.93 -6.96 2.32
CA ALA A 85 10.26 -7.82 1.34
C ALA A 85 11.13 -9.04 1.03
N ASP A 86 10.51 -10.20 0.96
CA ASP A 86 11.12 -11.45 0.49
C ASP A 86 10.22 -12.05 -0.58
N VAL A 87 10.65 -11.95 -1.83
CA VAL A 87 9.81 -12.22 -3.00
C VAL A 87 10.52 -13.22 -3.91
N THR A 88 9.79 -14.22 -4.38
CA THR A 88 10.25 -15.12 -5.44
C THR A 88 9.63 -14.70 -6.76
N THR A 89 10.50 -14.36 -7.71
CA THR A 89 10.15 -13.92 -9.06
C THR A 89 10.02 -15.08 -10.02
N GLY A 90 9.47 -14.83 -11.21
CA GLY A 90 9.19 -15.87 -12.21
C GLY A 90 8.15 -16.91 -11.78
N THR A 91 7.35 -16.62 -10.75
CA THR A 91 6.24 -17.49 -10.31
C THR A 91 4.90 -17.09 -10.91
N ARG A 92 4.79 -15.87 -11.48
CA ARG A 92 3.58 -15.35 -12.11
C ARG A 92 3.84 -14.74 -13.49
N PRO A 93 2.88 -14.83 -14.44
CA PRO A 93 2.90 -14.10 -15.71
C PRO A 93 2.94 -12.59 -15.50
N GLY A 94 3.90 -11.90 -16.13
CA GLY A 94 3.83 -10.47 -16.41
C GLY A 94 3.19 -10.20 -17.79
N PHE A 95 3.09 -8.93 -18.19
CA PHE A 95 2.43 -8.52 -19.45
C PHE A 95 3.16 -9.00 -20.73
N GLY A 96 4.40 -9.49 -20.65
CA GLY A 96 5.18 -9.97 -21.81
C GLY A 96 5.90 -11.31 -21.62
N GLY A 97 5.70 -12.01 -20.49
CA GLY A 97 6.49 -13.18 -20.10
C GLY A 97 6.77 -13.23 -18.60
N THR A 98 7.73 -14.05 -18.15
CA THR A 98 8.07 -14.20 -16.72
C THR A 98 9.57 -14.37 -16.50
N GLY A 99 10.06 -13.90 -15.35
CA GLY A 99 11.40 -14.26 -14.88
C GLY A 99 12.54 -13.56 -15.61
N THR A 100 12.28 -12.40 -16.20
CA THR A 100 13.28 -11.61 -16.94
C THR A 100 13.31 -10.17 -16.44
N CYS A 101 14.39 -9.40 -16.66
CA CYS A 101 14.37 -7.99 -16.28
C CYS A 101 13.50 -7.08 -17.17
N LEU A 102 12.91 -7.59 -18.27
CA LEU A 102 11.94 -6.81 -19.06
C LEU A 102 10.51 -7.03 -18.57
N THR A 103 10.23 -8.23 -18.08
CA THR A 103 8.92 -8.61 -17.58
C THR A 103 9.07 -9.72 -16.56
N ASP A 104 8.59 -9.45 -15.36
CA ASP A 104 8.64 -10.39 -14.26
C ASP A 104 7.35 -10.33 -13.45
N GLY A 105 7.13 -11.36 -12.65
CA GLY A 105 6.01 -11.43 -11.74
C GLY A 105 6.25 -12.50 -10.70
N GLY A 106 5.77 -12.25 -9.49
CA GLY A 106 6.00 -13.18 -8.42
C GLY A 106 5.20 -12.96 -7.15
N ASP A 107 5.55 -13.79 -6.18
CA ASP A 107 4.88 -13.92 -4.89
C ASP A 107 5.90 -13.81 -3.76
N GLY A 108 5.46 -13.25 -2.65
CA GLY A 108 6.33 -13.11 -1.50
C GLY A 108 5.60 -12.72 -0.24
N TYR A 109 6.41 -12.26 0.70
CA TYR A 109 5.95 -11.78 1.99
C TYR A 109 6.59 -10.43 2.28
N VAL A 110 5.81 -9.54 2.87
CA VAL A 110 6.23 -8.20 3.26
C VAL A 110 6.00 -8.02 4.75
N THR A 111 6.95 -7.35 5.38
CA THR A 111 6.85 -6.84 6.74
C THR A 111 7.06 -5.33 6.71
N VAL A 112 6.16 -4.58 7.34
CA VAL A 112 6.23 -3.13 7.45
C VAL A 112 6.18 -2.73 8.92
N ARG A 113 7.06 -1.82 9.32
CA ARG A 113 7.13 -1.28 10.67
C ARG A 113 6.99 0.23 10.61
N LEU A 114 5.87 0.77 11.07
CA LEU A 114 5.50 2.17 10.93
C LEU A 114 5.49 2.87 12.30
N PRO A 115 6.33 3.90 12.50
CA PRO A 115 6.27 4.73 13.71
C PRO A 115 4.93 5.45 13.83
N THR A 116 4.43 5.56 15.05
CA THR A 116 3.18 6.27 15.38
C THR A 116 3.48 7.48 16.26
N THR A 117 2.60 8.48 16.21
CA THR A 117 2.79 9.75 16.95
C THR A 117 2.73 9.58 18.47
N ASP A 118 2.08 8.50 18.95
CA ASP A 118 2.06 8.07 20.35
C ASP A 118 3.39 7.46 20.84
N GLY A 119 4.41 7.39 19.97
CA GLY A 119 5.73 6.85 20.27
C GLY A 119 5.88 5.34 20.09
N GLY A 120 4.81 4.64 19.70
CA GLY A 120 4.85 3.21 19.39
C GLY A 120 5.27 2.91 17.94
N VAL A 121 5.18 1.63 17.59
CA VAL A 121 5.37 1.12 16.23
C VAL A 121 4.19 0.20 15.89
N LEU A 122 3.64 0.36 14.70
CA LEU A 122 2.69 -0.57 14.10
C LEU A 122 3.48 -1.53 13.21
N GLN A 123 3.49 -2.82 13.55
CA GLN A 123 4.04 -3.86 12.68
C GLN A 123 2.91 -4.52 11.91
N LEU A 124 3.03 -4.55 10.59
CA LEU A 124 2.09 -5.16 9.68
C LEU A 124 2.83 -6.17 8.82
N ASP A 125 2.26 -7.35 8.68
CA ASP A 125 2.88 -8.46 7.97
C ASP A 125 1.85 -9.10 7.03
N GLY A 126 2.30 -9.59 5.88
CA GLY A 126 1.44 -10.40 5.04
C GLY A 126 1.94 -10.67 3.63
N PRO A 127 1.14 -11.42 2.85
CA PRO A 127 1.51 -11.85 1.52
C PRO A 127 1.50 -10.68 0.53
N ALA A 128 2.42 -10.76 -0.41
CA ALA A 128 2.62 -9.79 -1.48
C ALA A 128 2.63 -10.50 -2.83
N THR A 129 2.10 -9.82 -3.83
CA THR A 129 2.20 -10.22 -5.23
C THR A 129 2.72 -9.02 -5.99
N TYR A 130 3.59 -9.26 -6.97
CA TYR A 130 4.18 -8.17 -7.72
C TYR A 130 4.27 -8.53 -9.20
N VAL A 131 4.29 -7.49 -10.03
CA VAL A 131 4.50 -7.55 -11.47
C VAL A 131 5.43 -6.42 -11.86
N SER A 132 6.35 -6.68 -12.78
CA SER A 132 7.28 -5.70 -13.31
C SER A 132 7.22 -5.66 -14.83
N VAL A 133 7.28 -4.46 -15.40
CA VAL A 133 7.46 -4.20 -16.83
C VAL A 133 8.55 -3.14 -17.00
N GLY A 134 9.71 -3.57 -17.47
CA GLY A 134 10.91 -2.75 -17.53
C GLY A 134 11.29 -2.23 -16.14
N ALA A 135 11.33 -0.90 -15.98
CA ALA A 135 11.66 -0.24 -14.71
C ALA A 135 10.44 -0.08 -13.78
N GLU A 136 9.22 -0.31 -14.27
CA GLU A 136 7.99 -0.07 -13.51
C GLU A 136 7.56 -1.33 -12.77
N ASN A 137 7.30 -1.19 -11.48
CA ASN A 137 6.94 -2.30 -10.59
C ASN A 137 5.62 -1.97 -9.92
N TYR A 138 4.70 -2.92 -10.02
CA TYR A 138 3.44 -2.94 -9.31
C TYR A 138 3.52 -4.00 -8.22
N MET A 139 3.08 -3.66 -7.01
CA MET A 139 2.95 -4.64 -5.93
C MET A 139 1.63 -4.44 -5.20
N GLU A 140 0.92 -5.52 -4.96
CA GLU A 140 -0.32 -5.53 -4.19
C GLU A 140 -0.36 -6.71 -3.22
N GLY A 141 -1.12 -6.57 -2.15
CA GLY A 141 -1.30 -7.64 -1.19
C GLY A 141 -2.07 -7.18 0.04
N ASN A 142 -1.96 -7.96 1.11
CA ASN A 142 -2.57 -7.63 2.38
C ASN A 142 -1.50 -7.58 3.48
N LEU A 143 -1.53 -6.54 4.30
CA LEU A 143 -0.67 -6.31 5.44
C LEU A 143 -1.53 -6.29 6.71
N GLY A 144 -1.67 -7.44 7.35
CA GLY A 144 -2.71 -7.65 8.37
C GLY A 144 -4.11 -7.43 7.78
N PRO A 145 -4.93 -6.52 8.35
CA PRO A 145 -6.28 -6.24 7.86
C PRO A 145 -6.32 -5.22 6.69
N TYR A 146 -5.17 -4.67 6.28
CA TYR A 146 -5.09 -3.63 5.26
C TYR A 146 -4.76 -4.22 3.91
N HIS A 147 -5.52 -3.87 2.89
CA HIS A 147 -5.07 -4.02 1.51
C HIS A 147 -4.05 -2.94 1.20
N TYR A 148 -3.00 -3.27 0.45
CA TYR A 148 -2.05 -2.28 -0.01
C TYR A 148 -1.80 -2.42 -1.51
N VAL A 149 -1.51 -1.27 -2.12
CA VAL A 149 -1.12 -1.16 -3.53
C VAL A 149 0.08 -0.22 -3.63
N SER A 150 1.04 -0.58 -4.48
CA SER A 150 2.27 0.15 -4.68
C SER A 150 2.64 0.24 -6.16
N PHE A 151 3.16 1.41 -6.53
CA PHE A 151 3.73 1.68 -7.85
C PHE A 151 5.12 2.25 -7.65
N VAL A 152 6.14 1.50 -8.04
CA VAL A 152 7.54 1.82 -7.74
C VAL A 152 8.37 1.76 -9.01
N GLN A 153 9.18 2.79 -9.23
CA GLN A 153 10.16 2.81 -10.30
C GLN A 153 11.51 2.32 -9.79
N SER A 154 12.13 1.44 -10.55
CA SER A 154 13.47 0.91 -10.29
C SER A 154 14.49 1.55 -11.24
N MET A 155 15.61 1.99 -10.67
CA MET A 155 16.72 2.64 -11.35
C MET A 155 18.00 1.85 -11.09
N PRO A 156 18.99 1.88 -11.99
CA PRO A 156 20.29 1.25 -11.74
C PRO A 156 20.93 1.77 -10.44
N ASP A 157 21.53 0.88 -9.65
CA ASP A 157 22.40 1.34 -8.56
C ASP A 157 23.66 1.97 -9.17
N LEU A 158 23.91 3.24 -8.84
CA LEU A 158 25.04 4.00 -9.37
C LEU A 158 26.42 3.41 -9.00
N ASN A 159 26.47 2.47 -8.05
CA ASN A 159 27.69 1.75 -7.68
C ASN A 159 27.86 0.42 -8.44
N HIS A 160 26.88 0.03 -9.25
CA HIS A 160 26.80 -1.24 -9.97
C HIS A 160 26.45 -1.05 -11.47
N LEU A 161 26.98 0.01 -12.09
CA LEU A 161 26.69 0.35 -13.50
C LEU A 161 27.17 -0.69 -14.52
N ASN A 162 27.94 -1.70 -14.08
CA ASN A 162 28.37 -2.83 -14.89
C ASN A 162 27.30 -3.95 -14.99
N GLU A 163 26.20 -3.83 -14.24
CA GLU A 163 25.07 -4.74 -14.32
C GLU A 163 24.10 -4.21 -15.37
N ASP A 164 23.97 -4.94 -16.48
CA ASP A 164 23.01 -4.65 -17.54
C ASP A 164 22.33 -5.95 -17.93
N CYS A 165 20.99 -5.94 -17.97
CA CYS A 165 20.15 -7.14 -18.16
C CYS A 165 20.60 -8.07 -19.32
N VAL A 166 21.36 -7.52 -20.28
CA VAL A 166 21.84 -8.19 -21.49
C VAL A 166 23.08 -9.03 -21.25
N THR A 167 24.11 -8.48 -20.61
CA THR A 167 25.42 -9.12 -20.47
C THR A 167 25.71 -9.60 -19.06
N THR A 168 25.23 -8.86 -18.05
CA THR A 168 25.51 -9.12 -16.64
C THR A 168 24.20 -9.05 -15.86
N PRO A 169 23.68 -10.17 -15.33
CA PRO A 169 22.41 -10.16 -14.63
C PRO A 169 22.37 -9.14 -13.50
N VAL A 170 21.26 -8.40 -13.42
CA VAL A 170 21.06 -7.32 -12.46
C VAL A 170 20.82 -7.90 -11.08
N GLN A 171 21.62 -7.47 -10.12
CA GLN A 171 21.52 -7.85 -8.72
C GLN A 171 21.21 -6.65 -7.83
N HIS A 172 21.51 -5.43 -8.26
CA HIS A 172 21.39 -4.24 -7.44
C HIS A 172 20.66 -3.11 -8.18
N TRP A 173 19.63 -2.56 -7.55
CA TRP A 173 18.89 -1.41 -8.07
C TRP A 173 18.37 -0.52 -6.93
N ILE A 174 17.96 0.68 -7.28
CA ILE A 174 17.32 1.63 -6.38
C ILE A 174 15.86 1.73 -6.78
N SER A 175 14.97 1.59 -5.81
CA SER A 175 13.53 1.65 -6.03
C SER A 175 12.93 2.81 -5.26
N ALA A 176 12.01 3.54 -5.89
CA ALA A 176 11.27 4.61 -5.24
C ALA A 176 9.84 4.74 -5.79
N GLY A 177 8.88 5.01 -4.91
CA GLY A 177 7.51 5.27 -5.35
C GLY A 177 6.46 5.25 -4.23
N PRO A 178 5.22 5.64 -4.57
CA PRO A 178 4.10 5.61 -3.66
C PRO A 178 3.63 4.20 -3.31
N LEU A 179 3.07 4.10 -2.11
CA LEU A 179 2.30 2.98 -1.62
C LEU A 179 1.09 3.51 -0.85
N VAL A 180 -0.06 2.86 -1.01
CA VAL A 180 -1.29 3.20 -0.28
C VAL A 180 -1.75 1.98 0.50
N LEU A 181 -2.07 2.15 1.77
CA LEU A 181 -2.75 1.17 2.61
C LEU A 181 -4.18 1.64 2.87
N PHE A 182 -5.14 0.74 2.76
CA PHE A 182 -6.54 0.98 3.06
C PHE A 182 -7.19 -0.28 3.64
N ASP A 183 -8.28 -0.13 4.38
CA ASP A 183 -9.02 -1.29 4.91
C ASP A 183 -9.43 -2.23 3.77
N ALA A 184 -9.15 -3.53 3.92
CA ALA A 184 -9.72 -4.51 3.01
C ALA A 184 -11.25 -4.46 3.17
N GLU A 185 -12.00 -4.18 2.09
CA GLU A 185 -13.45 -4.23 2.12
C GLU A 185 -13.90 -5.58 2.70
N GLN A 186 -14.69 -5.54 3.79
CA GLN A 186 -15.23 -6.73 4.45
C GLN A 186 -16.35 -7.39 3.64
#